data_AF-A0A1H7WRR1-F1
#
_entry.id   AF-A0A1H7WRR1-F1
#
_cell.length_a   1.000
_cell.length_b   1.000
_cell.length_c   1.000
_cell.angle_alpha   90.00
_cell.angle_beta   90.00
_cell.angle_gamma   90.00
#
_symmetry.space_group_name_H-M   'P 1'
#
loop_
_entity.id
_entity.type
_entity.pdbx_description
1 polymer ?
#
loop_
_entity_poly.entity_id
_entity_poly.type
_entity_poly.pdbx_seq_one_letter_code
_entity_poly.pdbx_strand_id
1 'polypeptide(L)'
;MPLFKWRKRYTYIEIAEESRLYGRFAIVEKHVRTIKARREVAAYLEAYRSFLTSVKMHEDLYKALGWVYTKPIGFKLLNQAGHDIAATIDFPEKALQEEVIAIKIKEGKSLIRKIE
;
A
#
# COMPACT_ATOMS: atom_id res chain seq x y z
N MET A 1 2.15 9.39 -34.94
CA MET A 1 2.96 8.47 -34.10
C MET A 1 2.37 8.45 -32.69
N PRO A 2 2.02 7.31 -32.07
CA PRO A 2 1.48 7.35 -30.71
C PRO A 2 2.59 7.33 -29.64
N LEU A 3 2.49 8.29 -28.71
CA LEU A 3 3.41 8.63 -27.61
C LEU A 3 3.40 7.65 -26.41
N PHE A 4 3.43 6.33 -26.62
CA PHE A 4 3.12 5.35 -25.54
C PHE A 4 4.26 4.43 -25.06
N LYS A 5 5.54 4.73 -25.29
CA LYS A 5 6.62 3.72 -25.16
C LYS A 5 7.45 3.68 -23.85
N TRP A 6 7.09 4.32 -22.73
CA TRP A 6 8.02 4.32 -21.56
C TRP A 6 7.37 4.25 -20.16
N ARG A 7 6.47 3.29 -19.93
CA ARG A 7 6.04 2.94 -18.56
C ARG A 7 6.74 1.65 -18.13
N LYS A 8 7.56 1.73 -17.07
CA LYS A 8 8.12 0.56 -16.40
C LYS A 8 7.02 -0.10 -15.56
N ARG A 9 7.10 -1.42 -15.41
CA ARG A 9 6.19 -2.21 -14.58
C ARG A 9 6.86 -2.49 -13.24
N TYR A 10 6.11 -2.27 -12.17
CA TYR A 10 6.49 -2.61 -10.81
C TYR A 10 5.41 -3.47 -10.19
N THR A 11 5.77 -4.33 -9.25
CA THR A 11 4.83 -5.19 -8.54
C THR A 11 4.74 -4.73 -7.10
N TYR A 12 3.57 -4.21 -6.73
CA TYR A 12 3.23 -3.98 -5.33
C TYR A 12 2.76 -5.29 -4.71
N ILE A 13 3.24 -5.57 -3.51
CA ILE A 13 2.81 -6.70 -2.69
C ILE A 13 2.56 -6.15 -1.29
N GLU A 14 1.35 -6.29 -0.77
CA GLU A 14 1.05 -5.94 0.61
C GLU A 14 1.49 -7.08 1.53
N ILE A 15 2.13 -6.72 2.64
CA ILE A 15 2.44 -7.66 3.71
C ILE A 15 1.41 -7.43 4.81
N ALA A 16 0.68 -8.48 5.17
CA ALA A 16 -0.32 -8.42 6.21
C ALA A 16 -0.07 -9.48 7.28
N GLU A 17 -0.45 -9.16 8.51
CA GLU A 17 -0.64 -10.12 9.59
C GLU A 17 -2.08 -10.63 9.54
N GLU A 18 -2.24 -11.95 9.46
CA GLU A 18 -3.54 -12.61 9.41
C GLU A 18 -3.74 -13.49 10.64
N SER A 19 -4.85 -13.24 11.34
CA SER A 19 -5.31 -14.06 12.45
C SER A 19 -5.73 -15.44 11.94
N ARG A 20 -5.12 -16.48 12.48
CA ARG A 20 -5.49 -17.88 12.26
C ARG A 20 -6.24 -18.43 13.47
N LEU A 21 -6.79 -19.63 13.28
CA LEU A 21 -7.42 -20.39 14.37
C LEU A 21 -6.49 -20.46 15.60
N TYR A 22 -7.10 -20.41 16.78
CA TYR A 22 -6.41 -20.50 18.08
C TYR A 22 -5.43 -19.36 18.38
N GLY A 23 -5.70 -18.14 17.90
CA GLY A 23 -4.93 -16.94 18.28
C GLY A 23 -3.50 -16.89 17.71
N ARG A 24 -3.20 -17.74 16.72
CA ARG A 24 -1.92 -17.68 15.99
C ARG A 24 -2.00 -16.63 14.89
N PHE A 25 -0.87 -15.99 14.59
CA PHE A 25 -0.77 -15.07 13.48
C PHE A 25 0.14 -15.63 12.40
N ALA A 26 -0.13 -15.28 11.15
CA ALA A 26 0.77 -15.55 10.03
C ALA A 26 1.04 -14.27 9.26
N ILE A 27 2.30 -14.09 8.85
CA ILE A 27 2.68 -13.05 7.90
C ILE A 27 2.40 -13.60 6.50
N VAL A 28 1.61 -12.87 5.73
CA VAL A 28 1.15 -13.27 4.40
C VAL A 28 1.34 -12.13 3.41
N GLU A 29 1.66 -12.50 2.16
CA GLU A 29 1.68 -11.57 1.03
C GLU A 29 0.28 -11.54 0.38
N LYS A 30 -0.29 -10.34 0.25
CA LYS A 30 -1.65 -10.11 -0.27
C LYS A 30 -1.66 -8.95 -1.27
N HIS A 31 -2.79 -8.80 -1.95
CA HIS A 31 -3.09 -7.65 -2.84
C HIS A 31 -2.01 -7.37 -3.90
N VAL A 32 -1.45 -8.43 -4.50
CA VAL A 32 -0.45 -8.31 -5.57
C VAL A 32 -1.04 -7.56 -6.75
N ARG A 33 -0.42 -6.44 -7.13
CA ARG A 33 -0.89 -5.62 -8.26
C ARG A 33 0.26 -4.97 -9.01
N THR A 34 0.05 -4.74 -10.30
CA THR A 34 1.03 -4.06 -11.16
C THR A 34 0.84 -2.56 -11.11
N ILE A 35 1.92 -1.83 -10.78
CA ILE A 35 2.02 -0.37 -10.90
C ILE A 35 2.77 -0.03 -12.19
N LYS A 36 2.20 0.86 -13.00
CA LYS A 36 2.83 1.33 -14.26
C LYS A 36 3.29 2.78 -14.09
N ALA A 37 4.59 2.98 -13.87
CA ALA A 37 5.17 4.29 -13.63
C ALA A 37 6.38 4.57 -14.52
N ARG A 38 6.67 5.86 -14.75
CA ARG A 38 7.85 6.27 -15.54
C ARG A 38 9.16 6.11 -14.75
N ARG A 39 9.10 6.32 -13.43
CA ARG A 39 10.25 6.30 -12.52
C ARG A 39 9.90 5.52 -11.25
N GLU A 40 10.92 5.02 -10.58
CA GLU A 40 10.80 4.27 -9.33
C GLU A 40 10.12 5.09 -8.24
N VAL A 41 10.48 6.36 -8.11
CA VAL A 41 9.87 7.30 -7.16
C VAL A 41 8.34 7.36 -7.32
N ALA A 42 7.86 7.47 -8.57
CA ALA A 42 6.41 7.51 -8.82
C ALA A 42 5.72 6.17 -8.48
N ALA A 43 6.39 5.04 -8.73
CA ALA A 43 5.86 3.73 -8.33
C ALA A 43 5.84 3.56 -6.81
N TYR A 44 6.87 4.07 -6.12
CA TYR A 44 6.99 4.05 -4.67
C TYR A 44 5.89 4.87 -4.00
N LEU A 45 5.66 6.10 -4.44
CA LEU A 45 4.59 6.93 -3.87
C LEU A 45 3.19 6.30 -4.07
N GLU A 46 2.97 5.64 -5.22
CA GLU A 46 1.72 4.92 -5.48
C GLU A 46 1.57 3.67 -4.60
N ALA A 47 2.66 2.93 -4.38
CA ALA A 47 2.72 1.80 -3.44
C ALA A 47 2.44 2.26 -2.01
N TYR A 48 3.15 3.29 -1.53
CA TYR A 48 3.01 3.87 -0.20
C TYR A 48 1.58 4.39 0.05
N ARG A 49 1.02 5.14 -0.91
CA ARG A 49 -0.38 5.60 -0.84
C ARG A 49 -1.36 4.45 -0.66
N SER A 50 -1.10 3.32 -1.30
CA SER A 50 -2.04 2.20 -1.28
C SER A 50 -1.91 1.37 -0.02
N PHE A 51 -0.68 1.19 0.48
CA PHE A 51 -0.45 0.64 1.80
C PHE A 51 -1.18 1.45 2.88
N LEU A 52 -1.01 2.77 2.90
CA LEU A 52 -1.71 3.63 3.86
C LEU A 52 -3.24 3.61 3.68
N THR A 53 -3.74 3.41 2.45
CA THR A 53 -5.17 3.22 2.21
C THR A 53 -5.66 1.94 2.88
N SER A 54 -4.93 0.82 2.74
CA SER A 54 -5.24 -0.43 3.41
C SER A 54 -5.20 -0.30 4.92
N VAL A 55 -4.21 0.42 5.47
CA VAL A 55 -4.10 0.72 6.91
C VAL A 55 -5.35 1.47 7.39
N LYS A 56 -5.74 2.53 6.69
CA LYS A 56 -6.95 3.29 7.02
C LYS A 56 -8.21 2.43 6.92
N MET A 57 -8.34 1.60 5.88
CA MET A 57 -9.49 0.69 5.74
C MET A 57 -9.56 -0.30 6.90
N HIS A 58 -8.43 -0.86 7.32
CA HIS A 58 -8.36 -1.72 8.50
C HIS A 58 -8.82 -0.96 9.76
N GLU A 59 -8.32 0.25 10.01
CA GLU A 59 -8.74 1.06 11.15
C GLU A 59 -10.24 1.41 11.12
N ASP A 60 -10.76 1.80 9.97
CA ASP A 60 -12.17 2.13 9.80
C ASP A 60 -13.04 0.88 10.05
N LEU A 61 -12.63 -0.30 9.55
CA LEU A 61 -13.34 -1.56 9.77
C LEU A 61 -13.27 -1.99 11.24
N TYR A 62 -12.11 -1.85 11.88
CA TYR A 62 -11.94 -2.17 13.28
C TYR A 62 -12.81 -1.30 14.17
N LYS A 63 -12.89 0.01 13.88
CA LYS A 63 -13.78 0.94 14.59
C LYS A 63 -15.26 0.57 14.40
N ALA A 64 -15.64 0.09 13.22
CA ALA A 64 -17.02 -0.26 12.91
C ALA A 64 -17.46 -1.62 13.47
N LEU A 65 -16.56 -2.61 13.47
CA LEU A 65 -16.88 -4.02 13.75
C LEU A 65 -16.30 -4.53 15.07
N GLY A 66 -15.33 -3.83 15.67
CA GLY A 66 -14.61 -4.23 16.87
C GLY A 66 -13.54 -5.32 16.65
N TRP A 67 -13.50 -5.95 15.47
CA TRP A 67 -12.51 -6.96 15.11
C TRP A 67 -12.29 -7.02 13.59
N VAL A 68 -11.07 -7.36 13.16
CA VAL A 68 -10.70 -7.55 11.73
C VAL A 68 -9.68 -8.69 11.62
N TYR A 69 -9.86 -9.60 10.67
CA TYR A 69 -8.99 -10.78 10.51
C TYR A 69 -7.60 -10.49 9.96
N THR A 70 -7.43 -9.37 9.26
CA THR A 70 -6.20 -9.03 8.55
C THR A 70 -5.77 -7.62 8.89
N LYS A 71 -4.49 -7.44 9.18
CA LYS A 71 -3.88 -6.15 9.48
C LYS A 71 -2.70 -5.92 8.52
N PRO A 72 -2.75 -4.88 7.67
CA PRO A 72 -1.60 -4.54 6.84
C PRO A 72 -0.44 -4.05 7.74
N ILE A 73 0.75 -4.60 7.53
CA ILE A 73 1.95 -4.32 8.35
C ILE A 73 3.12 -3.78 7.51
N GLY A 74 3.09 -3.95 6.19
CA GLY A 74 4.08 -3.37 5.29
C GLY A 74 3.75 -3.63 3.83
N PHE A 75 4.70 -3.33 2.95
CA PHE A 75 4.60 -3.66 1.54
C PHE A 75 5.99 -3.87 0.94
N LYS A 76 6.03 -4.60 -0.18
CA LYS A 76 7.19 -4.70 -1.09
C LYS A 76 6.87 -3.97 -2.39
N LEU A 77 7.90 -3.45 -3.03
CA LEU A 77 7.80 -2.89 -4.37
C LEU A 77 8.88 -3.51 -5.25
N LEU A 78 8.50 -4.49 -6.06
CA LEU A 78 9.43 -5.18 -6.94
C LEU A 78 9.57 -4.41 -8.26
N ASN A 79 10.80 -4.16 -8.69
CA ASN A 79 11.09 -3.63 -10.03
C ASN A 79 11.03 -4.75 -11.10
N GLN A 80 11.36 -4.42 -12.35
CA GLN A 80 11.32 -5.38 -13.47
C GLN A 80 12.32 -6.53 -13.34
N ALA A 81 13.37 -6.35 -12.55
CA ALA A 81 14.35 -7.40 -12.22
C ALA A 81 13.91 -8.25 -11.02
N GLY A 82 12.76 -7.96 -10.40
CA GLY A 82 12.28 -8.65 -9.21
C GLY A 82 12.93 -8.17 -7.90
N HIS A 83 13.75 -7.12 -7.93
CA HIS A 83 14.35 -6.56 -6.72
C HIS A 83 13.33 -5.71 -5.97
N ASP A 84 13.20 -5.94 -4.67
CA ASP A 84 12.43 -5.07 -3.79
C ASP A 84 13.18 -3.75 -3.59
N ILE A 85 12.59 -2.67 -4.10
CA ILE A 85 13.14 -1.32 -4.00
C ILE A 85 12.45 -0.49 -2.90
N ALA A 86 11.44 -1.01 -2.20
CA ALA A 86 10.70 -0.22 -1.21
C ALA A 86 11.61 0.26 -0.05
N ALA A 87 12.51 -0.59 0.42
CA ALA A 87 13.42 -0.28 1.51
C ALA A 87 14.64 0.55 1.07
N THR A 88 15.06 0.43 -0.19
CA THR A 88 16.32 1.02 -0.68
C THR A 88 16.12 2.31 -1.46
N ILE A 89 14.89 2.62 -1.88
CA ILE A 89 14.65 3.83 -2.64
C ILE A 89 14.79 5.06 -1.75
N ASP A 90 15.68 5.95 -2.16
CA ASP A 90 15.92 7.24 -1.56
C ASP A 90 15.82 8.34 -2.63
N PHE A 91 15.22 9.45 -2.27
CA PHE A 91 15.03 10.59 -3.16
C PHE A 91 14.79 11.87 -2.36
N PRO A 92 15.09 13.05 -2.93
CA PRO A 92 14.82 14.32 -2.27
C PRO A 92 13.36 14.45 -1.84
N GLU A 93 13.13 14.97 -0.63
CA GLU A 93 11.80 15.23 -0.08
C GLU A 93 10.94 13.97 0.17
N LYS A 94 11.54 12.77 0.23
CA LYS A 94 10.82 11.52 0.53
C LYS A 94 9.90 11.65 1.74
N ALA A 95 10.43 12.10 2.87
CA ALA A 95 9.66 12.27 4.11
C ALA A 95 8.49 13.26 3.94
N LEU A 96 8.72 14.39 3.27
CA LEU A 96 7.68 15.40 3.01
C LEU A 96 6.55 14.83 2.12
N GLN A 97 6.90 14.09 1.07
CA GLN A 97 5.89 13.51 0.18
C GLN A 97 5.10 12.39 0.85
N GLU A 98 5.76 11.56 1.68
CA GLU A 98 5.10 10.55 2.51
C GLU A 98 4.14 11.20 3.51
N GLU A 99 4.55 12.29 4.16
CA GLU A 99 3.71 13.04 5.09
C GLU A 99 2.48 13.63 4.38
N VAL A 100 2.66 14.27 3.23
CA VAL A 100 1.54 14.81 2.42
C VAL A 100 0.55 13.72 2.03
N ILE A 101 1.04 12.53 1.66
CA ILE A 101 0.16 11.38 1.35
C ILE A 101 -0.57 10.92 2.62
N ALA A 102 0.12 10.82 3.75
CA ALA A 102 -0.45 10.37 5.02
C ALA A 102 -1.57 11.30 5.50
N ILE A 103 -1.36 12.61 5.45
CA ILE A 103 -2.37 13.62 5.80
C ILE A 103 -3.60 13.46 4.91
N LYS A 104 -3.42 13.38 3.59
CA LYS A 104 -4.54 13.23 2.63
C LYS A 104 -5.37 11.96 2.88
N ILE A 105 -4.72 10.85 3.21
CA ILE A 105 -5.44 9.60 3.49
C ILE A 105 -6.19 9.72 4.81
N LYS A 106 -5.56 10.30 5.84
CA LYS A 106 -6.18 10.49 7.16
C LYS A 106 -7.40 11.41 7.12
N GLU A 107 -7.32 12.51 6.36
CA GLU A 107 -8.41 13.48 6.18
C GLU A 107 -9.51 13.00 5.22
N GLY A 108 -9.22 11.98 4.40
CA GLY A 108 -10.20 11.36 3.52
C GLY A 108 -11.40 10.82 4.30
N LYS A 109 -12.62 11.01 3.77
CA LYS A 109 -13.86 10.45 4.34
C LYS A 109 -13.72 8.95 4.60
N SER A 110 -14.33 8.46 5.68
CA SER A 110 -14.42 7.03 5.95
C SER A 110 -14.96 6.29 4.72
N LEU A 111 -14.29 5.21 4.34
CA LEU A 111 -14.62 4.42 3.15
C LEU A 111 -15.79 3.47 3.39
N ILE A 112 -16.25 3.34 4.64
CA ILE A 112 -17.41 2.54 5.01
C ILE A 112 -18.64 3.43 4.89
N ARG A 113 -19.48 3.16 3.88
CA ARG A 113 -20.83 3.72 3.85
C ARG A 113 -21.60 3.10 5.00
N LYS A 114 -22.22 3.91 5.86
CA LYS A 114 -23.23 3.42 6.79
C LYS A 114 -24.28 2.67 5.95
N ILE A 115 -24.45 1.40 6.23
CA ILE A 115 -25.64 0.67 5.80
C ILE A 115 -26.69 1.09 6.83
N GLU A 116 -27.51 2.08 6.47
CA GLU A 116 -28.76 2.42 7.16
C GLU A 116 -29.92 1.72 6.47
#